data_AF-A0A2W5R9Y9-F1
#
_entry.id   AF-A0A2W5R9Y9-F1
#
_cell.length_a   1.000
_cell.length_b   1.000
_cell.length_c   1.000
_cell.angle_alpha   90.00
_cell.angle_beta   90.00
_cell.angle_gamma   90.00
#
_symmetry.space_group_name_H-M   'P 1'
#
loop_
_entity.id
_entity.type
_entity.pdbx_description
1 polymer ?
#
loop_
_entity_poly.entity_id
_entity_poly.type
_entity_poly.pdbx_seq_one_letter_code
_entity_poly.pdbx_strand_id
1 'polypeptide(L)'
;MITYGIYGYEITKTAELKGFKLIPRSQNHREVKKLAADRDHYHLTGFLEIDENQILNQHTLIFDLQGILSFIDQKNVIITHPLRPHETDQTLDQDYPLKITFIGRLNGIGSLILRDTVSPESRKDCIQKALNKLKESDQNQGVFRSAFFKSIEPFRGSESFIDVNYYLLFSALESLSRYHLDDYDSKNVSTPIAKFLKPYNFDISQDNVKNLTQSVSTYTHLRNALFHNGKLECEPNINGTYIKLEMSEYYANFSMLVPLVMLKYIGFDDGYTNWNSWLDRMPFK
;
A
#
# COMPACT_ATOMS: atom_id res chain seq x y z
N MET A 1 -6.91 2.15 28.75
CA MET A 1 -7.16 1.58 27.41
C MET A 1 -8.03 2.58 26.68
N ILE A 2 -7.67 2.95 25.47
CA ILE A 2 -8.52 3.78 24.61
C ILE A 2 -8.86 2.99 23.36
N THR A 3 -10.12 3.04 22.95
CA THR A 3 -10.62 2.31 21.79
C THR A 3 -11.10 3.29 20.73
N TYR A 4 -10.74 3.06 19.46
CA TYR A 4 -11.15 3.86 18.30
C TYR A 4 -11.91 2.99 17.30
N GLY A 5 -12.88 3.56 16.60
CA GLY A 5 -13.54 2.89 15.47
C GLY A 5 -12.62 2.75 14.26
N ILE A 6 -12.63 1.58 13.61
CA ILE A 6 -11.99 1.30 12.32
C ILE A 6 -13.06 1.23 11.25
N TYR A 7 -12.91 2.04 10.21
CA TYR A 7 -13.89 2.20 9.15
C TYR A 7 -13.32 1.78 7.79
N GLY A 8 -14.04 0.90 7.10
CA GLY A 8 -13.73 0.47 5.72
C GLY A 8 -12.68 -0.62 5.58
N TYR A 9 -12.22 -1.25 6.66
CA TYR A 9 -11.23 -2.33 6.62
C TYR A 9 -11.88 -3.71 6.72
N GLU A 10 -11.45 -4.68 5.92
CA GLU A 10 -11.96 -6.05 6.01
C GLU A 10 -11.26 -6.83 7.14
N ILE A 11 -11.96 -7.00 8.27
CA ILE A 11 -11.50 -7.74 9.45
C ILE A 11 -12.62 -8.61 10.02
N THR A 12 -12.35 -9.89 10.24
CA THR A 12 -13.30 -10.86 10.79
C THR A 12 -12.75 -11.61 12.01
N LYS A 13 -11.45 -11.48 12.30
CA LYS A 13 -10.78 -12.07 13.45
C LYS A 13 -10.02 -11.02 14.24
N THR A 14 -9.95 -11.24 15.55
CA THR A 14 -9.12 -10.41 16.44
C THR A 14 -7.66 -10.59 16.09
N ALA A 15 -6.93 -9.48 15.96
CA ALA A 15 -5.49 -9.48 15.78
C ALA A 15 -4.83 -8.78 16.98
N GLU A 16 -4.18 -9.57 17.84
CA GLU A 16 -3.43 -9.05 18.99
C GLU A 16 -1.99 -8.73 18.60
N LEU A 17 -1.55 -7.50 18.86
CA LEU A 17 -0.19 -7.03 18.65
C LEU A 17 0.37 -6.44 19.96
N LYS A 18 1.66 -6.14 19.98
CA LYS A 18 2.29 -5.55 21.18
C LYS A 18 1.72 -4.15 21.45
N GLY A 19 0.97 -4.02 22.54
CA GLY A 19 0.41 -2.76 23.04
C GLY A 19 -0.92 -2.33 22.40
N PHE A 20 -1.49 -3.11 21.48
CA PHE A 20 -2.81 -2.84 20.90
C PHE A 20 -3.41 -4.10 20.26
N LYS A 21 -4.72 -4.10 20.05
CA LYS A 21 -5.40 -5.17 19.31
C LYS A 21 -6.46 -4.61 18.36
N LEU A 22 -6.69 -5.31 17.25
CA LEU A 22 -7.78 -5.05 16.32
C LEU A 22 -8.92 -6.01 16.62
N ILE A 23 -10.14 -5.49 16.79
CA ILE A 23 -11.32 -6.26 17.16
C ILE A 23 -12.34 -6.14 16.02
N PRO A 24 -12.81 -7.24 15.42
CA PRO A 24 -13.84 -7.18 14.39
C PRO A 24 -15.20 -6.84 15.02
N ARG A 25 -15.99 -6.01 14.33
CA ARG A 25 -17.37 -5.74 14.74
C ARG A 25 -18.29 -6.93 14.46
N SER A 26 -18.01 -7.67 13.39
CA SER A 26 -18.78 -8.83 12.96
C SER A 26 -17.81 -9.91 12.48
N GLN A 27 -18.10 -11.17 12.81
CA GLN A 27 -17.39 -12.33 12.28
C GLN A 27 -18.00 -12.79 10.94
N ASN A 28 -19.11 -12.19 10.50
CA ASN A 28 -19.75 -12.53 9.24
C ASN A 28 -18.95 -11.97 8.07
N HIS A 29 -18.16 -12.84 7.44
CA HIS A 29 -17.32 -12.49 6.31
C HIS A 29 -18.05 -11.77 5.16
N ARG A 30 -19.25 -12.23 4.79
CA ARG A 30 -19.98 -11.66 3.66
C ARG A 30 -20.42 -10.23 3.95
N GLU A 31 -20.86 -9.99 5.18
CA GLU A 31 -21.25 -8.67 5.66
C GLU A 31 -20.05 -7.74 5.71
N VAL A 32 -18.97 -8.14 6.39
CA VAL A 32 -17.76 -7.31 6.52
C VAL A 32 -17.16 -6.97 5.15
N LYS A 33 -17.08 -7.95 4.24
CA LYS A 33 -16.60 -7.71 2.86
C LYS A 33 -17.43 -6.62 2.18
N LYS A 34 -18.76 -6.70 2.29
CA LYS A 34 -19.68 -5.73 1.67
C LYS A 34 -19.48 -4.33 2.26
N LEU A 35 -19.46 -4.22 3.59
CA LEU A 35 -19.29 -2.95 4.30
C LEU A 35 -17.91 -2.34 4.05
N ALA A 36 -16.86 -3.15 4.06
CA ALA A 36 -15.50 -2.71 3.80
C ALA A 36 -15.25 -2.36 2.32
N ALA A 37 -16.11 -2.77 1.39
CA ALA A 37 -16.00 -2.48 -0.04
C ALA A 37 -16.93 -1.36 -0.52
N ASP A 38 -17.76 -0.79 0.37
CA ASP A 38 -18.59 0.36 0.04
C ASP A 38 -17.71 1.55 -0.36
N ARG A 39 -18.09 2.20 -1.46
CA ARG A 39 -17.35 3.32 -2.06
C ARG A 39 -17.91 4.67 -1.66
N ASP A 40 -19.17 4.72 -1.24
CA ASP A 40 -19.87 5.94 -0.89
C ASP A 40 -19.79 6.21 0.62
N HIS A 41 -19.55 5.16 1.40
CA HIS A 41 -19.53 5.21 2.85
C HIS A 41 -18.36 4.43 3.44
N TYR A 42 -17.76 4.99 4.49
CA TYR A 42 -16.85 4.26 5.36
C TYR A 42 -17.65 3.68 6.51
N HIS A 43 -17.99 2.39 6.45
CA HIS A 43 -18.71 1.70 7.53
C HIS A 43 -17.78 1.27 8.65
N LEU A 44 -18.25 1.34 9.90
CA LEU A 44 -17.56 0.80 11.07
C LEU A 44 -17.49 -0.72 10.97
N THR A 45 -16.29 -1.25 10.75
CA THR A 45 -16.04 -2.70 10.56
C THR A 45 -15.25 -3.33 11.70
N GLY A 46 -14.61 -2.53 12.54
CA GLY A 46 -13.91 -3.02 13.72
C GLY A 46 -13.49 -1.89 14.66
N PHE A 47 -12.65 -2.24 15.62
CA PHE A 47 -12.12 -1.33 16.63
C PHE A 47 -10.63 -1.54 16.82
N LEU A 48 -9.93 -0.46 17.13
CA LEU A 48 -8.54 -0.45 17.58
C LEU A 48 -8.55 -0.17 19.08
N GLU A 49 -8.15 -1.15 19.89
CA GLU A 49 -7.98 -0.96 21.33
C GLU A 49 -6.49 -0.81 21.64
N ILE A 50 -6.10 0.27 22.31
CA ILE A 50 -4.71 0.63 22.61
C ILE A 50 -4.45 0.57 24.12
N ASP A 51 -3.37 -0.11 24.50
CA ASP A 51 -2.80 -0.05 25.85
C ASP A 51 -1.90 1.18 26.00
N GLU A 52 -2.43 2.18 26.69
CA GLU A 52 -1.78 3.47 26.93
C GLU A 52 -0.50 3.35 27.75
N ASN A 53 -0.34 2.29 28.53
CA ASN A 53 0.89 2.04 29.28
C ASN A 53 2.03 1.56 28.37
N GLN A 54 1.69 0.97 27.21
CA GLN A 54 2.67 0.44 26.25
C GLN A 54 2.89 1.37 25.06
N ILE A 55 1.88 2.14 24.66
CA ILE A 55 1.91 3.04 23.51
C ILE A 55 1.77 4.49 23.96
N LEU A 56 2.93 5.15 24.10
CA LEU A 56 3.00 6.55 24.52
C LEU A 56 2.51 7.54 23.45
N ASN A 57 2.73 7.25 22.17
CA ASN A 57 2.30 8.11 21.06
C ASN A 57 1.21 7.43 20.23
N GLN A 58 -0.04 7.59 20.68
CA GLN A 58 -1.22 7.04 20.04
C GLN A 58 -1.43 7.63 18.64
N HIS A 59 -1.14 8.92 18.47
CA HIS A 59 -1.40 9.63 17.21
C HIS A 59 -0.53 9.09 16.06
N THR A 60 0.74 8.79 16.34
CA THR A 60 1.63 8.14 15.37
C THR A 60 1.20 6.71 15.07
N LEU A 61 0.81 5.92 16.08
CA LEU A 61 0.30 4.57 15.85
C LEU A 61 -0.95 4.59 14.95
N ILE A 62 -1.91 5.48 15.22
CA ILE A 62 -3.14 5.62 14.44
C ILE A 62 -2.84 6.02 13.00
N PHE A 63 -1.91 6.97 12.79
CA PHE A 63 -1.50 7.38 11.44
C PHE A 63 -0.84 6.23 10.67
N ASP A 64 0.11 5.54 11.29
CA ASP A 64 0.83 4.42 10.66
C ASP A 64 -0.11 3.26 10.37
N LEU A 65 -0.97 2.92 11.33
CA LEU A 65 -1.92 1.82 11.16
C LEU A 65 -2.96 2.12 10.09
N GLN A 66 -3.49 3.35 10.01
CA GLN A 66 -4.35 3.73 8.88
C GLN A 66 -3.65 3.52 7.53
N GLY A 67 -2.37 3.91 7.42
CA GLY A 67 -1.58 3.68 6.21
C GLY A 67 -1.41 2.20 5.89
N ILE A 68 -1.07 1.38 6.88
CA ILE A 68 -0.86 -0.06 6.74
C ILE A 68 -2.16 -0.78 6.37
N LEU A 69 -3.26 -0.50 7.05
CA LEU A 69 -4.55 -1.12 6.73
C LEU A 69 -5.01 -0.71 5.33
N SER A 70 -4.78 0.55 4.95
CA SER A 70 -5.07 1.02 3.59
C SER A 70 -4.22 0.32 2.53
N PHE A 71 -2.94 0.07 2.85
CA PHE A 71 -2.02 -0.67 2.00
C PHE A 71 -2.42 -2.12 1.80
N ILE A 72 -2.77 -2.84 2.86
CA ILE A 72 -3.17 -4.26 2.79
C ILE A 72 -4.36 -4.45 1.86
N ASP A 73 -5.35 -3.57 2.00
CA ASP A 73 -6.63 -3.69 1.33
C ASP A 73 -6.69 -2.88 0.00
N GLN A 74 -5.67 -2.07 -0.27
CA GLN A 74 -5.53 -1.17 -1.43
C GLN A 74 -6.71 -0.20 -1.59
N LYS A 75 -7.11 0.41 -0.46
CA LYS A 75 -8.24 1.35 -0.36
C LYS A 75 -8.14 2.11 0.95
N ASN A 76 -8.58 3.37 0.98
CA ASN A 76 -8.47 4.21 2.18
C ASN A 76 -9.17 3.57 3.41
N VAL A 77 -8.51 3.54 4.56
CA VAL A 77 -9.05 3.09 5.86
C VAL A 77 -8.95 4.25 6.85
N ILE A 78 -10.02 4.45 7.62
CA ILE A 78 -10.08 5.53 8.61
C ILE A 78 -10.13 4.93 10.01
N ILE A 79 -9.31 5.46 10.91
CA ILE A 79 -9.36 5.16 12.34
C ILE A 79 -9.62 6.46 13.08
N THR A 80 -10.75 6.54 13.76
CA THR A 80 -11.25 7.77 14.40
C THR A 80 -12.35 7.44 15.40
N HIS A 81 -12.97 8.47 15.99
CA HIS A 81 -14.05 8.36 16.96
C HIS A 81 -13.65 7.49 18.16
N PRO A 82 -12.92 8.03 19.14
CA PRO A 82 -12.66 7.29 20.37
C PRO A 82 -13.99 6.96 21.08
N LEU A 83 -14.08 5.75 21.62
CA LEU A 83 -15.21 5.31 22.44
C LEU A 83 -15.25 6.15 23.73
N ARG A 84 -16.46 6.50 24.15
CA ARG A 84 -16.73 7.14 25.44
C ARG A 84 -16.48 6.13 26.57
N PRO A 85 -16.22 6.58 27.82
CA PRO A 85 -15.85 5.68 28.92
C PRO A 85 -16.87 4.57 29.23
N HIS A 86 -18.14 4.75 28.89
CA HIS A 86 -19.21 3.77 29.10
C HIS A 86 -19.50 2.90 27.87
N GLU A 87 -18.93 3.22 26.72
CA GLU A 87 -19.09 2.46 25.48
C GLU A 87 -18.12 1.28 25.43
N THR A 88 -18.54 0.21 24.75
CA THR A 88 -17.69 -0.95 24.46
C THR A 88 -17.82 -1.31 22.98
N ASP A 89 -16.97 -2.21 22.49
CA ASP A 89 -17.08 -2.78 21.14
C ASP A 89 -18.41 -3.51 20.88
N GLN A 90 -19.14 -3.87 21.94
CA GLN A 90 -20.44 -4.55 21.89
C GLN A 90 -21.63 -3.63 22.20
N THR A 91 -21.38 -2.53 22.92
CA THR A 91 -22.42 -1.61 23.41
C THR A 91 -22.04 -0.17 23.09
N LEU A 92 -22.54 0.33 21.97
CA LEU A 92 -22.36 1.70 21.51
C LEU A 92 -23.60 2.55 21.79
N ASP A 93 -23.41 3.85 22.00
CA ASP A 93 -24.54 4.78 22.06
C ASP A 93 -25.23 4.88 20.69
N GLN A 94 -26.50 5.31 20.70
CA GLN A 94 -27.28 5.46 19.47
C GLN A 94 -26.69 6.49 18.50
N ASP A 95 -25.93 7.47 19.00
CA ASP A 95 -25.31 8.53 18.23
C ASP A 95 -23.86 8.21 17.82
N TYR A 96 -23.31 7.06 18.21
CA TYR A 96 -21.98 6.65 17.75
C TYR A 96 -21.99 6.43 16.23
N PRO A 97 -21.05 7.03 15.47
CA PRO A 97 -21.08 6.98 14.02
C PRO A 97 -20.77 5.57 13.51
N LEU A 98 -21.79 4.86 13.02
CA LEU A 98 -21.64 3.55 12.40
C LEU A 98 -21.17 3.63 10.93
N LYS A 99 -21.25 4.81 10.33
CA LYS A 99 -20.75 5.11 9.00
C LYS A 99 -20.30 6.57 8.92
N ILE A 100 -19.30 6.85 8.09
CA ILE A 100 -18.79 8.19 7.81
C ILE A 100 -19.06 8.51 6.33
N THR A 101 -19.73 9.62 6.08
CA THR A 101 -19.98 10.17 4.74
C THR A 101 -19.14 11.43 4.60
N PHE A 102 -17.95 11.30 4.04
CA PHE A 102 -17.05 12.45 3.88
C PHE A 102 -16.68 12.66 2.41
N ILE A 103 -16.29 11.59 1.71
CA ILE A 103 -15.66 11.65 0.38
C ILE A 103 -15.83 10.29 -0.30
N GLY A 104 -16.09 10.26 -1.61
CA GLY A 104 -16.10 9.03 -2.41
C GLY A 104 -14.75 8.31 -2.38
N ARG A 105 -14.78 6.98 -2.31
CA ARG A 105 -13.59 6.14 -2.14
C ARG A 105 -13.15 5.53 -3.46
N LEU A 106 -11.86 5.65 -3.76
CA LEU A 106 -11.23 4.91 -4.84
C LEU A 106 -11.05 3.45 -4.43
N ASN A 107 -11.24 2.56 -5.41
CA ASN A 107 -10.79 1.18 -5.30
C ASN A 107 -9.43 1.07 -5.98
N GLY A 108 -8.44 0.55 -5.26
CA GLY A 108 -7.22 0.07 -5.86
C GLY A 108 -7.41 -1.27 -6.58
N ILE A 109 -6.32 -2.00 -6.75
CA ILE A 109 -6.23 -3.18 -7.61
C ILE A 109 -6.78 -4.45 -6.92
N GLY A 110 -7.26 -4.32 -5.67
CA GLY A 110 -7.71 -5.42 -4.82
C GLY A 110 -6.72 -5.69 -3.67
N SER A 111 -7.13 -6.51 -2.69
CA SER A 111 -6.30 -6.79 -1.52
C SER A 111 -4.99 -7.49 -1.90
N LEU A 112 -3.86 -6.99 -1.37
CA LEU A 112 -2.54 -7.60 -1.58
C LEU A 112 -2.32 -8.85 -0.73
N ILE A 113 -3.04 -8.94 0.39
CA ILE A 113 -2.91 -10.03 1.35
C ILE A 113 -4.25 -10.72 1.49
N LEU A 114 -4.20 -12.06 1.55
CA LEU A 114 -5.36 -12.89 1.80
C LEU A 114 -6.13 -12.43 3.05
N ARG A 115 -7.43 -12.70 3.03
CA ARG A 115 -8.34 -12.40 4.12
C ARG A 115 -8.01 -13.27 5.33
N ASP A 116 -8.28 -12.77 6.53
CA ASP A 116 -8.08 -13.50 7.79
C ASP A 116 -8.98 -14.74 7.93
N THR A 117 -10.04 -14.84 7.14
CA THR A 117 -10.83 -16.07 7.00
C THR A 117 -10.06 -17.20 6.30
N VAL A 118 -9.16 -16.86 5.37
CA VAL A 118 -8.38 -17.82 4.57
C VAL A 118 -6.98 -18.00 5.15
N SER A 119 -6.28 -16.91 5.44
CA SER A 119 -4.97 -16.91 6.10
C SER A 119 -5.03 -16.05 7.38
N PRO A 120 -5.30 -16.67 8.55
CA PRO A 120 -5.63 -15.95 9.78
C PRO A 120 -4.52 -15.01 10.28
N GLU A 121 -3.27 -15.41 10.12
CA GLU A 121 -2.13 -14.64 10.66
C GLU A 121 -1.48 -13.71 9.62
N SER A 122 -1.71 -13.87 8.31
CA SER A 122 -1.00 -13.10 7.27
C SER A 122 -1.12 -11.59 7.46
N ARG A 123 -2.34 -11.08 7.69
CA ARG A 123 -2.57 -9.64 7.85
C ARG A 123 -1.91 -9.12 9.12
N LYS A 124 -1.98 -9.86 10.23
CA LYS A 124 -1.33 -9.52 11.50
C LYS A 124 0.19 -9.49 11.36
N ASP A 125 0.78 -10.50 10.73
CA ASP A 125 2.22 -10.56 10.47
C ASP A 125 2.69 -9.39 9.61
N CYS A 126 1.96 -9.07 8.53
CA CYS A 126 2.24 -7.89 7.72
C CYS A 126 2.16 -6.59 8.53
N ILE A 127 1.12 -6.42 9.36
CA ILE A 127 0.98 -5.23 10.21
C ILE A 127 2.19 -5.09 11.13
N GLN A 128 2.60 -6.18 11.78
CA GLN A 128 3.74 -6.18 12.70
C GLN A 128 5.05 -5.83 11.98
N LYS A 129 5.31 -6.45 10.82
CA LYS A 129 6.51 -6.19 10.01
C LYS A 129 6.55 -4.75 9.48
N ALA A 130 5.43 -4.25 8.97
CA ALA A 130 5.32 -2.89 8.47
C ALA A 130 5.55 -1.86 9.58
N LEU A 131 4.92 -2.02 10.76
CA LEU A 131 5.15 -1.15 11.91
C LEU A 131 6.62 -1.15 12.36
N ASN A 132 7.25 -2.33 12.40
CA ASN A 132 8.66 -2.44 12.75
C ASN A 132 9.53 -1.71 11.72
N LYS A 133 9.25 -1.87 10.43
CA LYS A 133 10.02 -1.22 9.36
C LYS A 133 9.83 0.29 9.31
N LEU A 134 8.64 0.80 9.62
CA LEU A 134 8.39 2.24 9.76
C LEU A 134 9.20 2.82 10.92
N LYS A 135 9.19 2.17 12.09
CA LYS A 135 9.99 2.59 13.26
C LYS A 135 11.49 2.57 12.97
N GLU A 136 11.98 1.52 12.31
CA GLU A 136 13.38 1.44 11.86
C GLU A 136 13.70 2.57 10.88
N SER A 137 12.79 2.87 9.96
CA SER A 137 12.97 3.94 8.99
C SER A 137 13.06 5.32 9.63
N ASP A 138 12.29 5.59 10.69
CA ASP A 138 12.32 6.87 11.40
C ASP A 138 13.67 7.13 12.08
N GLN A 139 14.42 6.07 12.39
CA GLN A 139 15.80 6.15 12.88
C GLN A 139 16.83 6.27 11.75
N ASN A 140 16.45 5.88 10.52
CA ASN A 140 17.33 5.74 9.36
C ASN A 140 16.87 6.64 8.19
N GLN A 141 16.98 7.96 8.38
CA GLN A 141 16.69 9.00 7.36
C GLN A 141 15.25 9.07 6.83
N GLY A 142 14.32 8.22 7.28
CA GLY A 142 12.90 8.26 6.90
C GLY A 142 12.59 7.81 5.47
N VAL A 143 13.54 7.20 4.75
CA VAL A 143 13.37 6.89 3.31
C VAL A 143 12.25 5.88 3.08
N PHE A 144 12.24 4.76 3.81
CA PHE A 144 11.18 3.76 3.67
C PHE A 144 9.82 4.33 4.07
N ARG A 145 9.74 5.11 5.16
CA ARG A 145 8.50 5.79 5.55
C ARG A 145 7.98 6.68 4.42
N SER A 146 8.83 7.52 3.83
CA SER A 146 8.44 8.37 2.70
C SER A 146 7.99 7.54 1.50
N ALA A 147 8.73 6.50 1.12
CA ALA A 147 8.39 5.63 0.00
C ALA A 147 7.08 4.87 0.23
N PHE A 148 6.87 4.34 1.43
CA PHE A 148 5.65 3.64 1.81
C PHE A 148 4.43 4.55 1.70
N PHE A 149 4.47 5.75 2.29
CA PHE A 149 3.32 6.66 2.24
C PHE A 149 3.06 7.22 0.84
N LYS A 150 4.10 7.43 0.02
CA LYS A 150 3.93 7.73 -1.42
C LYS A 150 3.27 6.58 -2.18
N SER A 151 3.58 5.33 -1.82
CA SER A 151 3.04 4.16 -2.51
C SER A 151 1.56 3.89 -2.25
N ILE A 152 1.03 4.38 -1.12
CA ILE A 152 -0.37 4.16 -0.73
C ILE A 152 -1.31 5.29 -1.15
N GLU A 153 -0.76 6.49 -1.37
CA GLU A 153 -1.54 7.68 -1.66
C GLU A 153 -2.45 7.53 -2.90
N PRO A 154 -2.04 6.85 -3.99
CA PRO A 154 -2.92 6.57 -5.14
C PRO A 154 -4.24 5.87 -4.78
N PHE A 155 -4.29 5.19 -3.64
CA PHE A 155 -5.46 4.43 -3.16
C PHE A 155 -6.18 5.11 -1.98
N ARG A 156 -5.59 6.17 -1.43
CA ARG A 156 -6.17 6.97 -0.33
C ARG A 156 -6.89 8.21 -0.82
N GLY A 157 -6.49 8.75 -1.97
CA GLY A 157 -7.10 9.93 -2.57
C GLY A 157 -8.58 9.75 -2.90
N SER A 158 -9.28 10.88 -3.02
CA SER A 158 -10.66 10.97 -3.49
C SER A 158 -10.79 10.87 -5.01
N GLU A 159 -9.73 11.25 -5.72
CA GLU A 159 -9.65 11.35 -7.17
C GLU A 159 -8.34 10.72 -7.65
N SER A 160 -8.36 10.18 -8.87
CA SER A 160 -7.23 9.47 -9.45
C SER A 160 -6.71 10.25 -10.65
N PHE A 161 -5.49 10.78 -10.52
CA PHE A 161 -4.77 11.46 -11.59
C PHE A 161 -3.55 10.61 -11.94
N ILE A 162 -3.51 10.08 -13.16
CA ILE A 162 -2.50 9.10 -13.57
C ILE A 162 -1.08 9.66 -13.47
N ASP A 163 -0.89 10.93 -13.82
CA ASP A 163 0.38 11.66 -13.68
C ASP A 163 0.84 11.76 -12.23
N VAL A 164 -0.03 12.21 -11.32
CA VAL A 164 0.29 12.34 -9.89
C VAL A 164 0.59 10.98 -9.29
N ASN A 165 -0.24 9.98 -9.58
CA ASN A 165 -0.05 8.63 -9.06
C ASN A 165 1.24 8.01 -9.59
N TYR A 166 1.52 8.16 -10.89
CA TYR A 166 2.76 7.68 -11.49
C TYR A 166 3.97 8.36 -10.85
N TYR A 167 3.91 9.68 -10.66
CA TYR A 167 4.96 10.44 -9.98
C TYR A 167 5.25 9.89 -8.58
N LEU A 168 4.20 9.65 -7.78
CA LEU A 168 4.33 9.16 -6.41
C LEU A 168 4.93 7.75 -6.36
N LEU A 169 4.40 6.83 -7.18
CA LEU A 169 4.88 5.45 -7.27
C LEU A 169 6.33 5.37 -7.74
N PHE A 170 6.69 6.15 -8.78
CA PHE A 170 8.05 6.14 -9.31
C PHE A 170 9.02 6.75 -8.31
N SER A 171 8.67 7.87 -7.69
CA SER A 171 9.49 8.51 -6.66
C SER A 171 9.68 7.62 -5.44
N ALA A 172 8.67 6.84 -5.05
CA ALA A 172 8.78 5.85 -3.98
C ALA A 172 9.81 4.77 -4.33
N LEU A 173 9.68 4.16 -5.51
CA LEU A 173 10.58 3.09 -5.93
C LEU A 173 12.01 3.59 -6.15
N GLU A 174 12.19 4.73 -6.81
CA GLU A 174 13.52 5.32 -7.05
C GLU A 174 14.22 5.63 -5.73
N SER A 175 13.57 6.36 -4.81
CA SER A 175 14.19 6.77 -3.55
C SER A 175 14.59 5.57 -2.69
N LEU A 176 13.73 4.55 -2.62
CA LEU A 176 14.03 3.32 -1.89
C LEU A 176 15.19 2.54 -2.53
N SER A 177 15.20 2.43 -3.87
CA SER A 177 16.24 1.70 -4.62
C SER A 177 17.61 2.37 -4.46
N ARG A 178 17.68 3.69 -4.60
CA ARG A 178 18.93 4.45 -4.45
C ARG A 178 19.47 4.37 -3.03
N TYR A 179 18.60 4.53 -2.02
CA TYR A 179 19.00 4.40 -0.62
C TYR A 179 19.52 3.02 -0.27
N HIS A 180 18.84 1.96 -0.73
CA HIS A 180 19.26 0.59 -0.42
C HIS A 180 20.60 0.21 -1.07
N LEU A 181 20.90 0.79 -2.23
CA LEU A 181 22.13 0.51 -2.98
C LEU A 181 23.25 1.54 -2.75
N ASP A 182 22.99 2.58 -1.95
CA ASP A 182 23.86 3.76 -1.82
C ASP A 182 24.26 4.35 -3.19
N ASP A 183 23.29 4.40 -4.12
CA ASP A 183 23.50 4.78 -5.53
C ASP A 183 22.78 6.11 -5.86
N TYR A 184 23.41 7.22 -5.50
CA TYR A 184 22.89 8.57 -5.75
C TYR A 184 23.45 9.22 -7.02
N ASP A 185 24.53 8.66 -7.57
CA ASP A 185 25.27 9.26 -8.70
C ASP A 185 24.90 8.66 -10.07
N SER A 186 24.23 7.50 -10.11
CA SER A 186 23.81 6.91 -11.39
C SER A 186 22.87 7.84 -12.16
N LYS A 187 23.34 8.28 -13.32
CA LYS A 187 22.58 9.11 -14.28
C LYS A 187 21.38 8.37 -14.86
N ASN A 188 21.52 7.06 -15.08
CA ASN A 188 20.41 6.22 -15.53
C ASN A 188 19.70 5.64 -14.30
N VAL A 189 18.52 6.18 -13.97
CA VAL A 189 17.69 5.70 -12.85
C VAL A 189 17.20 4.26 -13.03
N SER A 190 17.15 3.75 -14.26
CA SER A 190 16.77 2.34 -14.49
C SER A 190 17.75 1.35 -13.86
N THR A 191 19.03 1.74 -13.76
CA THR A 191 20.10 0.89 -13.22
C THR A 191 19.92 0.57 -11.73
N PRO A 192 19.80 1.55 -10.81
CA PRO A 192 19.61 1.25 -9.39
C PRO A 192 18.29 0.50 -9.14
N ILE A 193 17.21 0.84 -9.85
CA ILE A 193 15.92 0.14 -9.69
C ILE A 193 16.05 -1.34 -10.10
N ALA A 194 16.60 -1.64 -11.28
CA ALA A 194 16.75 -3.03 -11.72
C ALA A 194 17.67 -3.85 -10.79
N LYS A 195 18.78 -3.25 -10.33
CA LYS A 195 19.68 -3.89 -9.35
C LYS A 195 19.00 -4.16 -8.02
N PHE A 196 18.14 -3.25 -7.55
CA PHE A 196 17.40 -3.39 -6.31
C PHE A 196 16.33 -4.48 -6.39
N LEU A 197 15.63 -4.60 -7.51
CA LEU A 197 14.52 -5.55 -7.66
C LEU A 197 14.98 -6.99 -7.92
N LYS A 198 16.13 -7.17 -8.56
CA LYS A 198 16.64 -8.49 -8.97
C LYS A 198 16.83 -9.48 -7.80
N PRO A 199 17.42 -9.11 -6.65
CA PRO A 199 17.52 -10.00 -5.49
C PRO A 199 16.17 -10.44 -4.90
N TYR A 200 15.10 -9.69 -5.15
CA TYR A 200 13.74 -10.04 -4.70
C TYR A 200 13.00 -10.98 -5.68
N ASN A 201 13.66 -11.42 -6.76
CA ASN A 201 13.11 -12.32 -7.79
C ASN A 201 11.89 -11.75 -8.55
N PHE A 202 11.79 -10.43 -8.67
CA PHE A 202 10.87 -9.83 -9.64
C PHE A 202 11.35 -10.10 -11.06
N ASP A 203 10.44 -10.53 -11.94
CA ASP A 203 10.74 -10.81 -13.35
C ASP A 203 10.85 -9.50 -14.15
N ILE A 204 11.96 -8.79 -13.91
CA ILE A 204 12.23 -7.47 -14.42
C ILE A 204 13.72 -7.31 -14.75
N SER A 205 14.03 -6.58 -15.81
CA SER A 205 15.39 -6.21 -16.18
C SER A 205 15.51 -4.70 -16.42
N GLN A 206 16.75 -4.20 -16.44
CA GLN A 206 16.98 -2.80 -16.78
C GLN A 206 16.39 -2.46 -18.16
N ASP A 207 16.73 -3.29 -19.15
CA ASP A 207 16.31 -3.18 -20.54
C ASP A 207 15.78 -4.54 -21.05
N ASN A 208 14.62 -4.55 -21.71
CA ASN A 208 14.06 -5.73 -22.38
C ASN A 208 13.27 -5.34 -23.63
N VAL A 209 13.91 -5.44 -24.79
CA VAL A 209 13.29 -5.08 -26.08
C VAL A 209 12.20 -6.06 -26.53
N LYS A 210 12.16 -7.27 -25.98
CA LYS A 210 11.12 -8.27 -26.30
C LYS A 210 9.86 -8.09 -25.46
N ASN A 211 10.02 -7.51 -24.26
CA ASN A 211 8.92 -7.27 -23.34
C ASN A 211 9.15 -5.95 -22.59
N LEU A 212 8.58 -4.88 -23.14
CA LEU A 212 8.74 -3.53 -22.61
C LEU A 212 8.14 -3.38 -21.20
N THR A 213 7.13 -4.18 -20.84
CA THR A 213 6.56 -4.21 -19.49
C THR A 213 7.56 -4.68 -18.45
N GLN A 214 8.47 -5.58 -18.82
CA GLN A 214 9.55 -6.09 -17.96
C GLN A 214 10.80 -5.20 -17.96
N SER A 215 10.76 -4.07 -18.67
CA SER A 215 11.90 -3.17 -18.85
C SER A 215 11.75 -1.96 -17.93
N VAL A 216 12.65 -1.78 -16.96
CA VAL A 216 12.65 -0.59 -16.08
C VAL A 216 12.80 0.70 -16.89
N SER A 217 13.56 0.65 -17.99
CA SER A 217 13.73 1.79 -18.90
C SER A 217 12.42 2.29 -19.51
N THR A 218 11.44 1.42 -19.77
CA THR A 218 10.10 1.83 -20.23
C THR A 218 9.46 2.80 -19.23
N TYR A 219 9.44 2.42 -17.94
CA TYR A 219 8.89 3.27 -16.89
C TYR A 219 9.72 4.55 -16.71
N THR A 220 11.04 4.45 -16.88
CA THR A 220 11.94 5.60 -16.79
C THR A 220 11.71 6.62 -17.91
N HIS A 221 11.48 6.17 -19.14
CA HIS A 221 11.15 7.04 -20.27
C HIS A 221 9.83 7.78 -20.03
N LEU A 222 8.80 7.07 -19.59
CA LEU A 222 7.50 7.67 -19.23
C LEU A 222 7.63 8.67 -18.08
N ARG A 223 8.40 8.34 -17.04
CA ARG A 223 8.74 9.29 -15.96
C ARG A 223 9.38 10.55 -16.50
N ASN A 224 10.38 10.43 -17.37
CA ASN A 224 11.09 11.60 -17.91
C ASN A 224 10.18 12.44 -18.82
N ALA A 225 9.33 11.80 -19.63
CA ALA A 225 8.32 12.48 -20.43
C ALA A 225 7.36 13.30 -19.56
N LEU A 226 6.88 12.70 -18.47
CA LEU A 226 6.00 13.36 -17.54
C LEU A 226 6.70 14.51 -16.81
N PHE A 227 7.87 14.26 -16.21
CA PHE A 227 8.49 15.19 -15.27
C PHE A 227 9.17 16.38 -15.95
N HIS A 228 9.68 16.17 -17.16
CA HIS A 228 10.41 17.22 -17.90
C HIS A 228 9.57 17.88 -18.98
N ASN A 229 8.58 17.18 -19.53
CA ASN A 229 7.80 17.69 -20.67
C ASN A 229 6.30 17.79 -20.39
N GLY A 230 5.82 17.36 -19.22
CA GLY A 230 4.39 17.33 -18.91
C GLY A 230 3.58 16.41 -19.82
N LYS A 231 4.21 15.37 -20.40
CA LYS A 231 3.58 14.46 -21.37
C LYS A 231 3.33 13.08 -20.76
N LEU A 232 2.19 12.49 -21.11
CA LEU A 232 1.82 11.12 -20.73
C LEU A 232 2.33 10.06 -21.72
N GLU A 233 3.06 10.48 -22.76
CA GLU A 233 3.59 9.61 -23.80
C GLU A 233 4.97 10.08 -24.26
N CYS A 234 5.74 9.16 -24.84
CA CYS A 234 7.04 9.45 -25.46
C CYS A 234 7.39 8.44 -26.55
N GLU A 235 8.37 8.79 -27.38
CA GLU A 235 8.90 7.93 -28.44
C GLU A 235 10.43 7.78 -28.29
N PRO A 236 10.91 7.00 -27.31
CA PRO A 236 12.35 6.74 -27.18
C PRO A 236 12.87 5.86 -28.32
N ASN A 237 14.15 6.04 -28.66
CA ASN A 237 14.89 5.13 -29.52
C ASN A 237 15.37 3.91 -28.71
N ILE A 238 14.77 2.75 -28.97
CA ILE A 238 15.11 1.46 -28.35
C ILE A 238 15.73 0.57 -29.42
N ASN A 239 17.04 0.31 -29.32
CA ASN A 239 17.81 -0.49 -30.27
C ASN A 239 17.63 -0.07 -31.75
N GLY A 240 17.63 1.25 -32.02
CA GLY A 240 17.53 1.80 -33.36
C GLY A 240 16.10 1.98 -33.86
N THR A 241 15.08 1.62 -33.07
CA THR A 241 13.67 1.78 -33.41
C THR A 241 13.01 2.77 -32.47
N TYR A 242 12.33 3.77 -33.01
CA TYR A 242 11.48 4.66 -32.21
C TYR A 242 10.18 3.93 -31.87
N ILE A 243 9.91 3.76 -30.58
CA ILE A 243 8.74 3.03 -30.08
C ILE A 243 7.88 4.00 -29.28
N LYS A 244 6.60 4.14 -29.64
CA LYS A 244 5.65 4.91 -28.85
C LYS A 244 5.33 4.18 -27.55
N LEU A 245 5.45 4.89 -26.44
CA LEU A 245 5.08 4.43 -25.11
C LEU A 245 4.01 5.37 -24.55
N GLU A 246 2.91 4.82 -24.05
CA GLU A 246 1.85 5.57 -23.39
C GLU A 246 1.71 5.16 -21.92
N MET A 247 1.60 6.12 -21.01
CA MET A 247 1.54 5.85 -19.57
C MET A 247 0.33 4.97 -19.19
N SER A 248 -0.80 5.15 -19.87
CA SER A 248 -2.03 4.36 -19.71
C SER A 248 -1.80 2.85 -19.92
N GLU A 249 -0.89 2.47 -20.81
CA GLU A 249 -0.61 1.06 -21.14
C GLU A 249 0.18 0.35 -20.03
N TYR A 250 1.09 1.08 -19.36
CA TYR A 250 2.03 0.51 -18.39
C TYR A 250 1.67 0.79 -16.93
N TYR A 251 0.79 1.77 -16.67
CA TYR A 251 0.46 2.19 -15.32
C TYR A 251 -0.14 1.06 -14.46
N ALA A 252 -1.00 0.23 -15.03
CA ALA A 252 -1.61 -0.88 -14.29
C ALA A 252 -0.55 -1.83 -13.72
N ASN A 253 0.42 -2.24 -14.55
CA ASN A 253 1.54 -3.08 -14.13
C ASN A 253 2.40 -2.39 -13.07
N PHE A 254 2.74 -1.12 -13.27
CA PHE A 254 3.56 -0.36 -12.33
C PHE A 254 2.89 -0.17 -10.96
N SER A 255 1.60 0.16 -10.98
CA SER A 255 0.78 0.36 -9.78
C SER A 255 0.57 -0.91 -8.95
N MET A 256 0.73 -2.10 -9.55
CA MET A 256 0.76 -3.38 -8.81
C MET A 256 2.18 -3.75 -8.36
N LEU A 257 3.20 -3.48 -9.18
CA LEU A 257 4.60 -3.80 -8.86
C LEU A 257 5.06 -3.09 -7.58
N VAL A 258 4.85 -1.77 -7.47
CA VAL A 258 5.40 -0.98 -6.36
C VAL A 258 4.89 -1.46 -4.99
N PRO A 259 3.60 -1.74 -4.76
CA PRO A 259 3.15 -2.33 -3.50
C PRO A 259 3.75 -3.72 -3.20
N LEU A 260 3.94 -4.58 -4.20
CA LEU A 260 4.60 -5.89 -4.00
C LEU A 260 6.06 -5.71 -3.57
N VAL A 261 6.74 -4.70 -4.12
CA VAL A 261 8.11 -4.34 -3.70
C VAL A 261 8.13 -3.91 -2.24
N MET A 262 7.17 -3.09 -1.80
CA MET A 262 7.07 -2.69 -0.38
C MET A 262 6.84 -3.90 0.52
N LEU A 263 5.98 -4.86 0.14
CA LEU A 263 5.77 -6.11 0.88
C LEU A 263 7.06 -6.95 1.00
N LYS A 264 7.78 -7.14 -0.11
CA LYS A 264 9.08 -7.84 -0.08
C LYS A 264 10.09 -7.10 0.79
N TYR A 265 10.13 -5.77 0.72
CA TYR A 265 11.09 -4.95 1.45
C TYR A 265 10.89 -5.00 2.96
N ILE A 266 9.65 -5.09 3.45
CA ILE A 266 9.37 -5.33 4.89
C ILE A 266 9.64 -6.78 5.32
N GLY A 267 10.04 -7.65 4.39
CA GLY A 267 10.30 -9.07 4.65
C GLY A 267 9.03 -9.88 4.91
N PHE A 268 7.90 -9.50 4.31
CA PHE A 268 6.66 -10.28 4.36
C PHE A 268 6.68 -11.37 3.27
N ASP A 269 6.32 -12.59 3.66
CA ASP A 269 6.03 -13.70 2.75
C ASP A 269 5.17 -14.72 3.48
N ASP A 270 3.92 -14.87 3.06
CA ASP A 270 2.98 -15.85 3.62
C ASP A 270 2.87 -17.12 2.77
N GLY A 271 3.71 -17.26 1.74
CA GLY A 271 3.69 -18.39 0.82
C GLY A 271 2.59 -18.33 -0.26
N TYR A 272 1.55 -17.52 -0.06
CA TYR A 272 0.40 -17.42 -0.96
C TYR A 272 0.55 -16.32 -2.01
N THR A 273 1.33 -15.27 -1.70
CA THR A 273 1.50 -14.12 -2.60
C THR A 273 2.20 -14.52 -3.91
N ASN A 274 1.59 -14.18 -5.05
CA ASN A 274 2.26 -14.22 -6.35
C ASN A 274 3.06 -12.93 -6.56
N TRP A 275 4.38 -13.02 -6.39
CA TRP A 275 5.30 -11.88 -6.51
C TRP A 275 5.40 -11.31 -7.92
N ASN A 276 5.00 -12.05 -8.95
CA ASN A 276 4.94 -11.59 -10.34
C ASN A 276 3.51 -11.34 -10.83
N SER A 277 2.56 -11.20 -9.91
CA SER A 277 1.16 -10.86 -10.21
C SER A 277 0.99 -9.54 -10.97
N TRP A 278 1.97 -8.64 -10.84
CA TRP A 278 2.03 -7.41 -11.63
C TRP A 278 2.16 -7.65 -13.14
N LEU A 279 2.46 -8.87 -13.60
CA LEU A 279 2.46 -9.28 -15.01
C LEU A 279 1.20 -10.05 -15.40
N ASP A 280 0.87 -11.12 -14.66
CA ASP A 280 -0.21 -12.06 -14.99
C ASP A 280 -1.59 -11.69 -14.41
N ARG A 281 -1.63 -10.69 -13.52
CA ARG A 281 -2.82 -10.18 -12.81
C ARG A 281 -3.48 -11.20 -11.88
N MET A 282 -2.75 -12.23 -11.45
CA MET A 282 -3.19 -13.24 -10.49
C MET A 282 -2.51 -13.00 -9.14
N PRO A 283 -3.16 -12.36 -8.13
CA PRO A 283 -2.49 -11.92 -6.91
C PRO A 283 -1.98 -13.05 -6.00
N PHE A 284 -2.59 -14.24 -6.08
CA PHE A 284 -2.29 -15.39 -5.22
C PHE A 284 -2.02 -16.65 -6.05
N LYS A 285 -1.20 -17.54 -5.50
CA LYS A 285 -0.85 -18.85 -6.08
C LYS A 285 -1.92 -19.91 -5.82
#